data_AF-A0A915C3I3-F1
#
_entry.id   AF-A0A915C3I3-F1
#
_cell.length_a   1.000
_cell.length_b   1.000
_cell.length_c   1.000
_cell.angle_alpha   90.00
_cell.angle_beta   90.00
_cell.angle_gamma   90.00
#
_symmetry.space_group_name_H-M   'P 1'
#
loop_
_entity.id
_entity.type
_entity.pdbx_description
1 polymer ?
#
loop_
_entity_poly.entity_id
_entity_poly.type
_entity_poly.pdbx_seq_one_letter_code
_entity_poly.pdbx_strand_id
1 'polypeptide(L)' 'VYVQDKIYEYADKIWDLLENNNGFVFIAGRADNMPNDVMEQFKKIASSKGVDGERYFASLESKGRVQFETWN' A
#
# COMPACT_ATOMS: atom_id res chain seq x y z
N VAL A 1 -17.39 -4.62 1.78
CA VAL A 1 -16.59 -3.39 1.62
C VAL A 1 -15.61 -3.33 2.78
N TYR A 2 -14.38 -3.71 2.50
CA TYR A 2 -13.24 -3.58 3.40
C TYR A 2 -12.31 -2.46 2.91
N VAL A 3 -11.28 -2.13 3.68
CA VAL A 3 -10.32 -1.07 3.34
C VAL A 3 -9.62 -1.37 2.01
N GLN A 4 -9.26 -2.63 1.76
CA GLN A 4 -8.67 -3.08 0.50
C GLN A 4 -9.56 -2.82 -0.74
N ASP A 5 -10.89 -2.91 -0.59
CA ASP A 5 -11.83 -2.62 -1.69
C ASP A 5 -11.80 -1.12 -2.04
N LYS A 6 -11.70 -0.27 -1.02
CA LYS A 6 -11.59 1.18 -1.20
C LYS A 6 -10.23 1.59 -1.75
N ILE A 7 -9.15 0.95 -1.33
CA ILE A 7 -7.82 1.20 -1.91
C ILE A 7 -7.84 0.93 -3.42
N TYR A 8 -8.48 -0.15 -3.85
CA TYR A 8 -8.64 -0.45 -5.27
C TYR A 8 -9.50 0.59 -6.00
N GLU A 9 -10.62 1.03 -5.42
CA GLU A 9 -11.49 2.08 -5.98
C GLU A 9 -10.73 3.40 -6.23
N TYR A 10 -9.77 3.75 -5.37
CA TYR A 10 -8.96 4.97 -5.48
C TYR A 10 -7.54 4.72 -6.02
N ALA A 11 -7.32 3.62 -6.75
CA ALA A 11 -6.01 3.19 -7.23
C ALA A 11 -5.19 4.31 -7.91
N ASP A 12 -5.81 5.05 -8.83
CA ASP A 12 -5.13 6.12 -9.57
C ASP A 12 -4.67 7.27 -8.67
N LYS A 13 -5.51 7.68 -7.71
CA LYS A 13 -5.18 8.74 -6.76
C LYS A 13 -4.10 8.29 -5.79
N ILE A 14 -4.17 7.06 -5.30
CA ILE A 14 -3.16 6.48 -4.41
C ILE A 14 -1.82 6.39 -5.15
N TRP A 15 -1.82 5.93 -6.39
CA TRP A 15 -0.61 5.90 -7.21
C TRP A 15 0.00 7.29 -7.37
N ASP A 16 -0.78 8.31 -7.71
CA ASP A 16 -0.28 9.68 -7.84
C ASP A 16 0.31 10.21 -6.53
N LEU A 17 -0.34 9.93 -5.39
CA LEU A 17 0.19 10.30 -4.08
C LEU A 17 1.54 9.62 -3.79
N LEU A 18 1.69 8.35 -4.11
CA LEU A 18 2.91 7.60 -3.83
C LEU A 18 4.04 7.92 -4.82
N GLU A 19 3.75 8.02 -6.11
CA GLU A 19 4.80 8.20 -7.12
C GLU A 19 5.17 9.66 -7.31
N ASN A 20 4.19 10.56 -7.39
CA ASN A 20 4.42 11.94 -7.79
C ASN A 20 4.50 12.90 -6.60
N ASN A 21 3.89 12.56 -5.46
CA ASN A 21 3.78 13.47 -4.32
C ASN A 21 4.54 13.02 -3.06
N ASN A 22 5.42 12.02 -3.17
CA ASN A 22 6.20 11.48 -2.04
C ASN A 22 5.34 11.09 -0.81
N GLY A 23 4.12 10.59 -1.03
CA GLY A 23 3.19 10.19 0.02
C GLY A 23 3.68 9.07 0.93
N PHE A 24 3.04 8.94 2.08
CA PHE A 24 3.35 7.95 3.12
C PHE A 24 2.13 7.05 3.35
N VAL A 25 2.39 5.79 3.70
CA VAL A 25 1.37 4.79 4.05
C VAL A 25 1.50 4.41 5.51
N PHE A 26 0.40 4.48 6.24
CA PHE A 26 0.31 4.06 7.64
C PHE A 26 -0.76 2.98 7.76
N ILE A 27 -0.38 1.80 8.23
CA ILE A 27 -1.26 0.64 8.38
C ILE A 27 -1.34 0.32 9.87
N ALA A 28 -2.48 0.63 10.49
CA ALA A 28 -2.71 0.41 11.91
C ALA A 28 -3.94 -0.48 12.13
N GLY A 29 -3.84 -1.47 13.02
CA GLY A 29 -4.95 -2.38 13.28
C GLY A 29 -4.57 -3.72 13.89
N ARG A 30 -5.56 -4.59 14.07
CA ARG A 30 -5.31 -5.98 14.48
C ARG A 30 -4.51 -6.73 13.40
N ALA A 31 -3.48 -7.45 13.81
CA ALA A 31 -2.48 -8.09 12.98
C ALA A 31 -2.91 -9.44 12.39
N ASP A 32 -4.22 -9.72 12.33
CA ASP A 32 -4.74 -10.97 11.76
C ASP A 32 -4.42 -11.03 10.24
N ASN A 33 -5.39 -10.81 9.35
CA ASN A 33 -5.14 -10.80 7.90
C ASN A 33 -5.08 -9.40 7.29
N MET A 34 -5.49 -8.36 8.04
CA MET A 34 -5.68 -7.01 7.50
C MET A 34 -4.40 -6.37 6.92
N PRO A 35 -3.24 -6.38 7.61
CA PRO A 35 -2.04 -5.73 7.09
C PRO A 35 -1.58 -6.33 5.76
N ASN A 36 -1.62 -7.67 5.64
CA ASN A 36 -1.24 -8.38 4.43
C ASN A 36 -2.21 -8.07 3.28
N ASP A 37 -3.52 -8.10 3.53
CA ASP A 37 -4.53 -7.79 2.51
C ASP A 37 -4.39 -6.36 1.97
N VAL A 38 -4.02 -5.42 2.83
CA VAL A 38 -3.78 -4.02 2.47
C VAL A 38 -2.50 -3.86 1.66
N MET A 39 -1.38 -4.47 2.09
CA MET A 39 -0.12 -4.46 1.34
C MET A 39 -0.29 -5.01 -0.08
N GLU A 40 -1.01 -6.12 -0.23
CA GLU A 40 -1.28 -6.74 -1.52
C GLU A 40 -1.99 -5.80 -2.51
N GLN A 41 -2.85 -4.89 -2.02
CA GLN A 41 -3.47 -3.90 -2.90
C GLN A 41 -2.47 -2.87 -3.42
N PHE A 42 -1.53 -2.40 -2.61
CA PHE A 42 -0.51 -1.46 -3.08
C PHE A 42 0.39 -2.08 -4.14
N LYS A 43 0.77 -3.36 -3.97
CA LYS A 43 1.52 -4.11 -4.98
C LYS A 43 0.74 -4.24 -6.29
N LYS A 44 -0.56 -4.57 -6.20
CA LYS A 44 -1.45 -4.65 -7.38
C LYS A 44 -1.60 -3.31 -8.10
N ILE A 45 -1.74 -2.20 -7.36
CA ILE A 45 -1.78 -0.86 -7.93
C ILE A 45 -0.49 -0.60 -8.72
N ALA A 46 0.67 -0.85 -8.12
CA ALA A 46 1.96 -0.68 -8.77
C ALA A 46 2.10 -1.54 -10.03
N SER A 47 1.72 -2.82 -9.97
CA SER A 47 1.70 -3.72 -11.14
C SER A 47 0.74 -3.26 -12.24
N SER A 48 -0.41 -2.69 -11.90
CA SER A 48 -1.33 -2.11 -12.89
C SER A 48 -0.76 -0.90 -13.63
N LYS A 49 0.28 -0.27 -13.08
CA LYS A 49 1.02 0.87 -13.66
C LYS A 49 2.28 0.45 -14.41
N GLY A 50 2.51 -0.86 -14.57
CA GLY A 50 3.63 -1.40 -15.34
C GLY A 50 4.95 -1.49 -14.57
N VAL A 51 4.92 -1.38 -13.24
CA VAL A 51 6.11 -1.59 -12.40
C VAL A 51 5.99 -2.89 -11.59
N ASP A 52 7.12 -3.49 -11.22
CA ASP A 52 7.13 -4.65 -10.33
C ASP A 52 6.59 -4.25 -8.95
N GLY A 53 5.44 -4.82 -8.56
CA GLY A 53 4.73 -4.41 -7.34
C GLY A 53 5.45 -4.77 -6.05
N GLU A 54 6.11 -5.94 -6.01
CA GLU A 54 6.90 -6.38 -4.86
C GLU A 54 8.11 -5.48 -4.67
N ARG A 55 8.87 -5.26 -5.75
CA ARG A 55 10.04 -4.38 -5.73
C ARG A 55 9.67 -2.94 -5.41
N TYR A 56 8.54 -2.46 -5.93
CA TYR A 56 8.04 -1.12 -5.65
C TYR A 56 7.73 -0.94 -4.17
N PHE A 57 6.94 -1.86 -3.60
CA PHE A 57 6.54 -1.78 -2.20
C PHE A 57 7.74 -1.86 -1.26
N ALA A 58 8.67 -2.79 -1.50
CA ALA A 58 9.93 -2.89 -0.75
C ALA A 58 10.78 -1.60 -0.84
N SER A 59 10.71 -0.88 -1.98
CA SER A 59 11.38 0.41 -2.11
C SER A 59 10.74 1.51 -1.26
N LEU A 60 9.42 1.48 -1.06
CA LEU A 60 8.73 2.41 -0.16
C LEU A 60 9.07 2.11 1.30
N GLU A 61 9.11 0.84 1.68
CA GLU A 61 9.52 0.40 3.02
C GLU A 61 10.95 0.82 3.34
N SER A 62 11.91 0.55 2.45
CA SER A 62 13.31 0.94 2.65
C SER A 62 13.54 2.46 2.71
N LYS A 63 12.63 3.25 2.11
CA LYS A 63 12.61 4.72 2.22
C LYS A 63 11.90 5.23 3.49
N GLY A 64 11.39 4.34 4.34
CA GLY A 64 10.59 4.70 5.53
C GLY A 64 9.22 5.30 5.20
N ARG A 65 8.71 5.06 3.99
CA ARG A 65 7.44 5.62 3.50
C ARG A 65 6.23 4.71 3.77
N VAL A 66 6.46 3.55 4.37
CA VAL A 66 5.42 2.63 4.86
C VAL A 66 5.70 2.35 6.32
N GLN A 67 4.67 2.48 7.17
CA GLN A 67 4.75 2.18 8.60
C GLN A 67 3.61 1.28 9.02
N PHE A 68 3.91 0.33 9.91
CA PHE A 68 2.96 -0.62 10.46
C PHE A 68 2.87 -0.44 11.97
N GLU A 69 1.65 -0.22 12.46
CA GLU A 69 1.33 -0.14 13.89
C GLU A 69 0.23 -1.17 14.20
N THR A 70 0.62 -2.44 14.28
CA THR A 70 -0.33 -3.55 14.41
C THR A 70 -0.25 -4.23 15.78
N TRP A 71 -1.37 -4.80 16.24
CA TRP A 71 -1.47 -5.47 17.54
C TRP A 71 -2.24 -6.80 17.45
N ASN A 72 -2.04 -7.70 18.42
CA ASN A 72 -2.69 -9.02 18.48
C ASN A 72 -3.97 -8.99 19.34
#